data_AF-A0A4Q5QP79-F1
#
_entry.id   AF-A0A4Q5QP79-F1
#
_cell.length_a   1.000
_cell.length_b   1.000
_cell.length_c   1.000
_cell.angle_alpha   90.00
_cell.angle_beta   90.00
_cell.angle_gamma   90.00
#
_symmetry.space_group_name_H-M   'P 1'
#
loop_
_entity.id
_entity.type
_entity.pdbx_description
1 polymer ?
#
loop_
_entity_poly.entity_id
_entity_poly.type
_entity_poly.pdbx_seq_one_letter_code
_entity_poly.pdbx_strand_id
1 'polypeptide(L)'
;ATLFRIVDRNQFFEAPGDHADEMETSMMLHLAPELVRPLAEAGDGASKRFRIRALREWAWAQREWSQVSADTGIGNPAAATAAKGAAFLAAMTQELGQFLVELAAADLHDLYE
;
A
#
# COMPACT_ATOMS: atom_id res chain seq x y z
N ALA A 1 -2.44 -8.52 9.48
CA ALA A 1 -1.66 -7.73 8.51
C ALA A 1 -2.55 -7.44 7.32
N THR A 2 -2.54 -6.24 6.76
CA THR A 2 -3.18 -5.98 5.46
C THR A 2 -2.35 -6.62 4.35
N LEU A 3 -2.97 -7.00 3.23
CA LEU A 3 -2.32 -7.64 2.07
C LEU A 3 -1.03 -6.92 1.65
N PHE A 4 -1.04 -5.59 1.62
CA PHE A 4 0.10 -4.75 1.22
C PHE A 4 1.24 -4.66 2.24
N ARG A 5 1.16 -5.37 3.36
CA ARG A 5 2.22 -5.47 4.38
C ARG A 5 2.92 -6.82 4.40
N ILE A 6 2.57 -7.74 3.50
CA ILE A 6 3.22 -9.05 3.39
C ILE A 6 4.71 -8.89 3.03
N VAL A 7 5.03 -7.93 2.16
CA VAL A 7 6.40 -7.56 1.78
C VAL A 7 6.70 -6.12 2.15
N ASP A 8 7.97 -5.80 2.40
CA ASP A 8 8.39 -4.42 2.68
C ASP A 8 8.35 -3.58 1.41
N ARG A 9 7.32 -2.72 1.31
CA ARG A 9 7.10 -1.82 0.18
C ARG A 9 8.24 -0.81 -0.04
N ASN A 10 9.07 -0.52 0.97
CA ASN A 10 10.22 0.39 0.79
C ASN A 10 11.30 -0.20 -0.14
N GLN A 11 11.24 -1.49 -0.45
CA GLN A 11 12.11 -2.12 -1.45
C GLN A 11 11.71 -1.79 -2.89
N PHE A 12 10.50 -1.26 -3.11
CA PHE A 12 9.91 -1.08 -4.45
C PHE A 12 9.52 0.37 -4.75
N PHE A 13 9.21 1.17 -3.74
CA PHE A 13 8.67 2.52 -3.87
C PHE A 13 9.51 3.52 -3.08
N GLU A 14 9.56 4.76 -3.58
CA GLU A 14 10.40 5.83 -3.03
C GLU A 14 9.58 6.83 -2.22
N ALA A 15 8.33 7.06 -2.63
CA ALA A 15 7.40 7.96 -1.98
C ALA A 15 6.51 7.18 -0.99
N PRO A 16 6.64 7.41 0.33
CA PRO A 16 5.75 6.81 1.30
C PRO A 16 4.34 7.38 1.17
N GLY A 17 3.33 6.51 1.26
CA GLY A 17 1.94 6.90 1.29
C GLY A 17 1.04 5.87 1.97
N ASP A 18 -0.24 6.21 2.04
CA ASP A 18 -1.27 5.38 2.65
C ASP A 18 -2.43 5.07 1.69
N HIS A 19 -2.75 5.95 0.74
CA HIS A 19 -3.89 5.77 -0.17
C HIS A 19 -3.71 6.54 -1.49
N ALA A 20 -4.01 5.88 -2.61
CA ALA A 20 -3.79 6.36 -3.98
C ALA A 20 -2.35 6.84 -4.20
N ASP A 21 -1.40 6.24 -3.49
CA ASP A 21 0.01 6.61 -3.49
C ASP A 21 0.77 5.92 -4.64
N GLU A 22 2.10 6.00 -4.61
CA GLU A 22 2.97 5.36 -5.59
C GLU A 22 2.70 3.85 -5.71
N MET A 23 2.43 3.16 -4.60
CA MET A 23 2.20 1.72 -4.56
C MET A 23 0.87 1.35 -5.22
N GLU A 24 -0.26 1.89 -4.74
CA GLU A 24 -1.58 1.55 -5.28
C GLU A 24 -1.68 1.95 -6.77
N THR A 25 -1.10 3.09 -7.13
CA THR A 25 -1.07 3.56 -8.52
C THR A 25 -0.21 2.67 -9.41
N SER A 26 0.99 2.27 -8.96
CA SER A 26 1.86 1.37 -9.72
C SER A 26 1.20 0.01 -9.96
N MET A 27 0.52 -0.53 -8.95
CA MET A 27 -0.24 -1.77 -9.07
C MET A 27 -1.35 -1.66 -10.11
N MET A 28 -2.14 -0.59 -10.08
CA MET A 28 -3.21 -0.37 -11.06
C MET A 28 -2.67 -0.15 -12.47
N LEU A 29 -1.55 0.57 -12.63
CA LEU A 29 -0.86 0.72 -13.91
C LEU A 29 -0.38 -0.63 -14.49
N HIS A 30 -0.11 -1.62 -13.66
CA HIS A 30 0.21 -2.98 -14.11
C HIS A 30 -1.04 -3.81 -14.42
N LEU A 31 -2.04 -3.77 -13.55
CA LEU A 31 -3.20 -4.66 -13.60
C LEU A 31 -4.28 -4.22 -14.60
N ALA A 32 -4.55 -2.92 -14.65
CA ALA A 32 -5.64 -2.32 -15.43
C ALA A 32 -5.26 -0.87 -15.80
N PRO A 33 -4.22 -0.67 -16.63
CA PRO A 33 -3.71 0.67 -16.97
C PRO A 33 -4.79 1.59 -17.56
N GLU A 34 -5.79 1.04 -18.23
CA GLU A 34 -6.91 1.79 -18.81
C GLU A 34 -7.83 2.44 -17.77
N LEU A 35 -7.77 1.99 -16.52
CA LEU A 35 -8.52 2.57 -15.39
C LEU A 35 -7.75 3.68 -14.67
N VAL A 36 -6.48 3.90 -15.02
CA VAL A 36 -5.63 4.95 -14.45
C VAL A 36 -5.54 6.12 -15.43
N ARG A 37 -6.03 7.29 -15.04
CA ARG A 37 -5.88 8.52 -15.82
C ARG A 37 -4.40 8.93 -15.90
N PRO A 38 -3.99 9.78 -16.86
CA PRO A 38 -2.61 10.23 -16.95
C PRO A 38 -2.08 10.78 -15.62
N LEU A 39 -0.88 10.37 -15.19
CA LEU A 39 -0.31 10.77 -13.89
C LEU A 39 -0.11 12.29 -13.76
N ALA A 40 0.01 13.02 -14.89
CA ALA A 40 0.07 14.47 -14.89
C ALA A 40 -1.21 15.15 -14.37
N GLU A 41 -2.32 14.40 -14.27
CA GLU A 41 -3.58 14.87 -13.69
C GLU A 41 -3.74 14.49 -12.22
N ALA A 42 -2.85 13.66 -11.68
CA ALA A 42 -2.88 13.28 -10.27
C ALA A 42 -2.49 14.47 -9.39
N GLY A 43 -3.19 14.61 -8.25
CA GLY A 43 -2.77 15.52 -7.20
C GLY A 43 -1.49 15.04 -6.51
N ASP A 44 -0.92 15.88 -5.65
CA ASP A 44 0.32 15.56 -4.92
C ASP A 44 0.08 14.64 -3.70
N GLY A 45 -1.18 14.35 -3.37
CA GLY A 45 -1.55 13.52 -2.23
C GLY A 45 -1.11 14.10 -0.89
N ALA A 46 -0.89 15.41 -0.81
CA ALA A 46 -0.46 16.06 0.42
C ALA A 46 -1.54 15.92 1.51
N SER A 47 -1.13 15.46 2.68
CA SER A 47 -2.03 15.19 3.80
C SER A 47 -1.65 15.93 5.08
N LYS A 48 -2.66 16.37 5.81
CA LYS A 48 -2.50 16.94 7.15
C LYS A 48 -2.36 15.82 8.18
N ARG A 49 -1.65 16.13 9.27
CA ARG A 49 -1.50 15.24 10.43
C ARG A 49 -2.38 15.73 11.58
N PHE A 50 -2.82 14.82 12.45
CA PHE A 50 -3.47 15.20 13.69
C PHE A 50 -2.58 16.14 14.50
N ARG A 51 -3.17 17.15 15.14
CA ARG A 51 -2.45 18.05 16.06
C ARG A 51 -2.06 17.33 17.35
N ILE A 52 -2.95 16.46 17.85
CA ILE A 52 -2.72 15.64 19.05
C ILE A 52 -1.61 14.63 18.79
N ARG A 53 -0.54 14.65 19.60
CA ARG A 53 0.62 13.76 19.44
C ARG A 53 0.27 12.28 19.55
N ALA A 54 -0.51 11.90 20.57
CA ALA A 54 -0.88 10.50 20.80
C ALA A 54 -1.58 9.87 19.59
N LEU A 55 -2.41 10.63 18.86
CA LEU A 55 -3.08 10.17 17.62
C LEU A 55 -2.14 9.98 16.42
N ARG A 56 -0.86 10.34 16.55
CA ARG A 56 0.18 10.05 15.54
C ARG A 56 1.11 8.90 15.96
N GLU A 57 1.00 8.41 17.19
CA GLU A 57 1.98 7.50 17.78
C GLU A 57 1.34 6.17 18.22
N TRP A 58 0.34 6.20 19.10
CA TRP A 58 -0.19 4.96 19.72
C TRP A 58 -1.70 4.97 20.00
N ALA A 59 -2.36 6.13 19.96
CA ALA A 59 -3.82 6.23 20.00
C ALA A 59 -4.38 6.28 18.58
N TRP A 60 -5.64 5.87 18.41
CA TRP A 60 -6.27 5.80 17.09
C TRP A 60 -7.53 6.67 17.02
N ALA A 61 -7.70 7.35 15.89
CA ALA A 61 -8.93 7.99 15.48
C ALA A 61 -9.01 7.98 13.94
N GLN A 62 -10.23 7.87 13.40
CA GLN A 62 -10.45 7.97 11.96
C GLN A 62 -10.04 9.36 11.42
N ARG A 63 -9.43 9.38 10.23
CA ARG A 63 -9.15 10.64 9.52
C ARG A 63 -10.46 11.18 8.93
N GLU A 64 -10.72 12.48 9.12
CA GLU A 64 -11.80 13.18 8.45
C GLU A 64 -11.32 13.60 7.05
N TRP A 65 -11.75 12.87 6.02
CA TRP A 65 -11.24 13.04 4.65
C TRP A 65 -11.40 14.46 4.12
N SER A 66 -12.55 15.09 4.40
CA SER A 66 -12.84 16.48 4.01
C SER A 66 -11.86 17.50 4.61
N GLN A 67 -11.14 17.15 5.66
CA GLN A 67 -10.17 18.02 6.33
C GLN A 67 -8.71 17.64 6.08
N VAL A 68 -8.44 16.38 5.74
CA VAL A 68 -7.09 15.80 5.76
C VAL A 68 -6.33 15.96 4.45
N SER A 69 -6.99 15.85 3.30
CA SER A 69 -6.38 16.02 1.98
C SER A 69 -7.32 16.80 1.05
N ALA A 70 -6.76 17.37 -0.01
CA ALA A 70 -7.52 18.17 -0.98
C ALA A 70 -8.06 17.33 -2.16
N ASP A 71 -7.38 16.22 -2.45
CA ASP A 71 -7.58 15.39 -3.64
C ASP A 71 -7.98 13.94 -3.28
N THR A 72 -8.27 13.67 -2.00
CA THR A 72 -8.55 12.33 -1.43
C THR A 72 -7.37 11.34 -1.46
N GLY A 73 -6.21 11.74 -1.97
CA GLY A 73 -4.96 10.97 -1.89
C GLY A 73 -4.22 11.20 -0.58
N ILE A 74 -3.38 10.25 -0.19
CA ILE A 74 -2.43 10.33 0.94
C ILE A 74 -1.11 9.73 0.48
N GLY A 75 -0.19 10.57 0.00
CA GLY A 75 1.07 10.18 -0.62
C GLY A 75 1.10 10.49 -2.12
N ASN A 76 2.27 10.85 -2.63
CA ASN A 76 2.42 11.34 -4.00
C ASN A 76 2.59 10.16 -4.99
N PRO A 77 1.72 10.02 -6.01
CA PRO A 77 1.78 8.93 -6.98
C PRO A 77 2.70 9.20 -8.18
N ALA A 78 3.35 10.37 -8.28
CA ALA A 78 4.05 10.79 -9.50
C ALA A 78 5.19 9.86 -9.94
N ALA A 79 5.80 9.11 -9.01
CA ALA A 79 6.88 8.16 -9.28
C ALA A 79 6.36 6.75 -9.68
N ALA A 80 5.03 6.57 -9.79
CA ALA A 80 4.42 5.28 -10.06
C ALA A 80 4.72 4.77 -11.48
N THR A 81 4.98 3.46 -11.59
CA THR A 81 5.20 2.81 -12.89
C THR A 81 4.61 1.41 -12.89
N ALA A 82 4.18 0.94 -14.07
CA ALA A 82 3.71 -0.44 -14.22
C ALA A 82 4.79 -1.47 -13.84
N ALA A 83 6.08 -1.18 -14.08
CA ALA A 83 7.18 -2.05 -13.72
C ALA A 83 7.33 -2.21 -12.19
N LYS A 84 7.23 -1.13 -11.43
CA LYS A 84 7.22 -1.17 -9.95
C LYS A 84 6.03 -1.99 -9.44
N GLY A 85 4.85 -1.80 -10.04
CA GLY A 85 3.63 -2.55 -9.71
C GLY A 85 3.79 -4.06 -9.95
N ALA A 86 4.31 -4.44 -11.11
CA ALA A 86 4.57 -5.85 -11.46
C ALA A 86 5.54 -6.50 -10.47
N ALA A 87 6.65 -5.83 -10.14
CA ALA A 87 7.65 -6.35 -9.21
C ALA A 87 7.08 -6.55 -7.80
N PHE A 88 6.34 -5.56 -7.28
CA PHE A 88 5.73 -5.64 -5.96
C PHE A 88 4.65 -6.73 -5.89
N LEU A 89 3.79 -6.82 -6.89
CA LEU A 89 2.75 -7.85 -6.96
C LEU A 89 3.36 -9.26 -7.05
N ALA A 90 4.42 -9.46 -7.82
CA ALA A 90 5.11 -10.75 -7.90
C ALA A 90 5.67 -11.17 -6.53
N ALA A 91 6.38 -10.29 -5.83
CA ALA A 91 6.91 -10.57 -4.50
C ALA A 91 5.79 -10.88 -3.48
N MET A 92 4.75 -10.04 -3.46
CA MET A 92 3.61 -10.21 -2.55
C MET A 92 2.85 -11.52 -2.79
N THR A 93 2.60 -11.87 -4.06
CA THR A 93 1.88 -13.11 -4.42
C THR A 93 2.70 -14.35 -4.15
N GLN A 94 4.03 -14.28 -4.28
CA GLN A 94 4.90 -15.38 -3.93
C GLN A 94 4.87 -15.68 -2.42
N GLU A 95 5.05 -14.66 -1.57
CA GLU A 95 4.98 -14.81 -0.11
C GLU A 95 3.60 -15.29 0.35
N LEU A 96 2.52 -14.71 -0.20
CA LEU A 96 1.17 -15.14 0.11
C LEU A 96 0.94 -16.61 -0.32
N GLY A 97 1.41 -16.99 -1.50
CA GLY A 97 1.30 -18.35 -2.00
C GLY A 97 2.04 -19.36 -1.13
N GLN A 98 3.26 -19.03 -0.72
CA GLN A 98 4.05 -19.85 0.20
C GLN A 98 3.34 -20.05 1.53
N PHE A 99 2.85 -18.97 2.15
CA PHE A 99 2.07 -19.05 3.39
C PHE A 99 0.84 -19.96 3.24
N LEU A 100 0.11 -19.85 2.14
CA LEU A 100 -1.08 -20.68 1.91
C LEU A 100 -0.73 -22.17 1.76
N VAL A 101 0.41 -22.49 1.14
CA VAL A 101 0.91 -23.88 1.05
C VAL A 101 1.30 -24.41 2.42
N GLU A 102 2.07 -23.65 3.20
CA GLU A 102 2.46 -24.02 4.56
C GLU A 102 1.25 -24.21 5.46
N LEU A 103 0.30 -23.26 5.44
CA LEU A 103 -0.94 -23.33 6.21
C LEU A 103 -1.76 -24.57 5.85
N ALA A 104 -1.86 -24.91 4.56
CA ALA A 104 -2.60 -26.08 4.12
C ALA A 104 -1.94 -27.41 4.54
N ALA A 105 -0.62 -27.41 4.71
CA ALA A 105 0.15 -28.58 5.14
C ALA A 105 0.30 -28.69 6.67
N ALA A 106 -0.04 -27.65 7.42
CA ALA A 106 0.21 -27.58 8.86
C ALA A 106 -0.59 -28.63 9.65
N ASP A 107 0.11 -29.38 10.51
CA ASP A 107 -0.52 -30.23 11.52
C ASP A 107 -0.82 -29.39 12.77
N LEU A 108 -2.09 -29.28 13.14
CA LEU A 108 -2.51 -28.53 14.33
C LEU A 108 -1.98 -29.11 15.65
N HIS A 109 -1.52 -30.35 15.64
CA HIS A 109 -0.89 -31.00 16.79
C HIS A 109 0.64 -30.82 16.83
N ASP A 110 1.24 -30.24 15.79
CA ASP A 110 2.70 -30.07 15.63
C ASP A 110 3.02 -28.70 14.98
N LEU A 111 2.65 -27.62 15.65
CA LEU A 111 2.80 -26.23 15.14
C LEU A 111 4.04 -25.49 15.66
N TYR A 112 4.82 -26.09 16.58
CA TYR A 112 5.89 -25.41 17.29
C TYR A 112 7.19 -26.24 17.25
N GLU A 113 8.31 -25.61 16.90
CA GLU A 113 9.67 -26.19 17.01
C GLU A 113 10.30 -25.98 18.39
#